data_AF-A0A5C7VQN5-F1
#
_entry.id   AF-A0A5C7VQN5-F1
#
_cell.length_a   1.000
_cell.length_b   1.000
_cell.length_c   1.000
_cell.angle_alpha   90.00
_cell.angle_beta   90.00
_cell.angle_gamma   90.00
#
_symmetry.space_group_name_H-M   'P 1'
#
loop_
_entity.id
_entity.type
_entity.pdbx_description
1 polymer ?
#
loop_
_entity_poly.entity_id
_entity_poly.type
_entity_poly.pdbx_seq_one_letter_code
_entity_poly.pdbx_strand_id
1 'polypeptide(L)'
;MSSQTLALQTDGGLLRRLSSLLYRKPTLYLALLLIPPLLWFGAIYLGSLLTLLWQGFYTFDDFSMTVTPDLTLGNFKALFQA
;
A
#
# COMPACT_ATOMS: atom_id res chain seq x y z
N MET A 1 9.47 -45.62 -36.89
CA MET A 1 8.46 -44.54 -36.92
C MET A 1 8.40 -43.91 -35.53
N SER A 2 9.45 -43.18 -35.18
CA SER A 2 9.80 -42.75 -33.83
C SER A 2 9.89 -41.23 -33.78
N SER A 3 8.73 -40.57 -33.66
CA SER A 3 8.67 -39.10 -33.55
C SER A 3 7.27 -38.60 -33.14
N GLN A 4 6.68 -39.14 -32.07
CA GLN A 4 5.45 -38.59 -31.48
C GLN A 4 5.55 -38.30 -29.96
N THR A 5 6.74 -38.39 -29.36
CA THR A 5 6.97 -38.18 -27.92
C THR A 5 7.51 -36.80 -27.57
N LEU A 6 7.24 -35.77 -28.38
CA LEU A 6 7.25 -34.39 -27.91
C LEU A 6 5.95 -34.13 -27.14
N ALA A 7 5.70 -34.94 -26.11
CA ALA A 7 4.90 -34.49 -25.00
C ALA A 7 5.70 -33.35 -24.39
N LEU A 8 5.47 -32.12 -24.86
CA LEU A 8 5.73 -30.92 -24.09
C LEU A 8 4.77 -30.97 -22.91
N GLN A 9 5.11 -31.86 -21.96
CA GLN A 9 4.65 -31.86 -20.60
C GLN A 9 5.12 -30.53 -20.05
N THR A 10 4.28 -29.53 -20.28
CA THR A 10 4.53 -28.17 -19.88
C THR A 10 4.14 -28.13 -18.42
N ASP A 11 5.14 -28.29 -17.56
CA ASP A 11 5.10 -28.02 -16.12
C ASP A 11 4.79 -26.52 -15.80
N GLY A 12 4.13 -25.81 -16.72
CA GLY A 12 3.77 -24.39 -16.62
C GLY A 12 2.31 -24.16 -16.24
N GLY A 13 1.64 -25.13 -15.63
CA GLY A 13 0.18 -25.11 -15.42
C GLY A 13 -0.35 -23.87 -14.67
N LEU A 14 0.38 -23.37 -13.67
CA LEU A 14 -0.01 -22.17 -12.93
C LEU A 14 0.25 -20.89 -13.72
N LEU A 15 1.45 -20.72 -14.27
CA LEU A 15 1.80 -19.53 -15.05
C LEU A 15 0.93 -19.42 -16.31
N ARG A 16 0.67 -20.52 -17.01
CA ARG A 16 -0.20 -20.54 -18.20
C ARG A 16 -1.66 -20.23 -17.86
N ARG A 17 -2.16 -20.69 -16.71
CA ARG A 17 -3.50 -20.35 -16.21
C ARG A 17 -3.59 -18.89 -15.77
N LEU A 18 -2.59 -18.36 -15.07
CA LEU A 18 -2.53 -16.96 -14.69
C LEU A 18 -2.50 -16.06 -15.93
N SER A 19 -1.65 -16.39 -16.92
CA SER A 19 -1.62 -15.69 -18.20
C SER A 19 -2.96 -15.78 -18.93
N SER A 20 -3.60 -16.95 -18.99
CA SER A 20 -4.91 -17.06 -19.66
C SER A 20 -6.00 -16.27 -18.94
N LEU A 21 -5.99 -16.21 -17.60
CA LEU A 21 -6.92 -15.41 -16.81
C LEU A 21 -6.68 -13.90 -17.00
N LEU A 22 -5.42 -13.48 -17.06
CA LEU A 22 -5.04 -12.08 -17.28
C LEU A 22 -5.41 -11.60 -18.68
N TYR A 23 -5.21 -12.44 -19.70
CA TYR A 23 -5.62 -12.15 -21.08
C TYR A 23 -7.13 -12.24 -21.30
N ARG A 24 -7.83 -13.17 -20.62
CA ARG A 24 -9.29 -13.35 -20.77
C ARG A 24 -10.10 -12.29 -20.04
N LYS A 25 -9.49 -11.57 -19.08
CA LYS A 25 -10.14 -10.47 -18.34
C LYS A 25 -9.39 -9.15 -18.55
N PRO A 26 -9.81 -8.30 -19.51
CA PRO A 26 -9.16 -7.01 -19.77
C PRO A 26 -9.15 -6.09 -18.53
N THR A 27 -10.12 -6.23 -17.63
CA THR A 27 -10.16 -5.50 -16.35
C THR A 27 -9.05 -5.88 -15.37
N LEU A 28 -8.58 -7.14 -15.36
CA LEU A 28 -7.45 -7.53 -14.51
C LEU A 28 -6.14 -6.94 -15.01
N TYR A 29 -5.93 -6.91 -16.32
CA TYR A 29 -4.79 -6.23 -16.92
C TYR A 29 -4.81 -4.73 -16.63
N LEU A 30 -5.98 -4.10 -16.76
CA LEU A 30 -6.17 -2.69 -16.42
C LEU A 30 -5.89 -2.42 -14.93
N ALA A 31 -6.41 -3.26 -14.03
CA ALA A 31 -6.14 -3.18 -12.61
C ALA A 31 -4.65 -3.36 -12.31
N LEU A 32 -3.97 -4.32 -12.95
CA LEU A 32 -2.53 -4.54 -12.77
C LEU A 32 -1.70 -3.34 -13.21
N LEU A 33 -2.14 -2.62 -14.25
CA LEU A 33 -1.50 -1.39 -14.70
C LEU A 33 -1.79 -0.20 -13.77
N LEU A 34 -2.98 -0.15 -13.19
CA LEU A 34 -3.44 0.97 -12.35
C LEU A 34 -3.08 0.81 -10.87
N ILE A 35 -2.93 -0.41 -10.37
CA ILE A 35 -2.56 -0.72 -8.98
C ILE A 35 -1.26 -0.03 -8.58
N PRO A 36 -0.16 -0.10 -9.35
CA PRO A 36 1.11 0.55 -8.97
C PRO A 36 0.99 2.07 -8.75
N PRO A 37 0.47 2.87 -9.70
CA PRO A 37 0.32 4.31 -9.46
C PRO A 37 -0.72 4.62 -8.37
N LEU A 38 -1.79 3.82 -8.25
CA LEU A 38 -2.81 4.03 -7.23
C LEU A 38 -2.30 3.70 -5.82
N LEU A 39 -1.49 2.64 -5.68
CA LEU A 39 -0.81 2.29 -4.43
C LEU A 39 0.18 3.37 -4.02
N TRP A 40 0.95 3.90 -4.97
CA TRP A 40 1.87 5.00 -4.69
C TRP A 40 1.13 6.23 -4.17
N PHE A 41 0.05 6.62 -4.85
CA PHE A 41 -0.81 7.73 -4.42
C PHE A 41 -1.39 7.48 -3.02
N GLY A 42 -1.95 6.29 -2.80
CA GLY A 42 -2.50 5.90 -1.51
C GLY A 42 -1.43 5.93 -0.42
N ALA A 43 -0.27 5.33 -0.65
CA ALA A 43 0.81 5.24 0.31
C ALA A 43 1.38 6.60 0.70
N ILE A 44 1.60 7.52 -0.26
CA ILE A 44 2.05 8.87 0.05
C ILE A 44 0.97 9.63 0.82
N TYR A 45 -0.27 9.62 0.34
CA TYR A 45 -1.34 10.40 0.95
C TYR A 45 -1.68 9.92 2.36
N LEU A 46 -1.92 8.62 2.54
CA LEU A 46 -2.15 8.03 3.86
C LEU A 46 -0.91 8.11 4.73
N GLY A 47 0.29 7.88 4.18
CA GLY A 47 1.54 7.97 4.92
C GLY A 47 1.78 9.36 5.48
N SER A 48 1.54 10.41 4.69
CA SER A 48 1.58 11.80 5.15
C SER A 48 0.53 12.07 6.22
N LEU A 49 -0.72 11.64 6.03
CA LEU A 49 -1.78 11.81 7.04
C LEU A 49 -1.45 11.12 8.37
N LEU A 50 -0.99 9.87 8.31
CA LEU A 50 -0.60 9.10 9.49
C LEU A 50 0.63 9.71 10.16
N THR A 51 1.58 10.23 9.39
CA THR A 51 2.75 10.94 9.92
C THR A 51 2.33 12.24 10.60
N LEU A 52 1.40 13.01 10.01
CA LEU A 52 0.84 14.22 10.61
C LEU A 52 0.06 13.92 11.89
N LEU A 53 -0.74 12.85 11.88
CA LEU A 53 -1.45 12.38 13.07
C LEU A 53 -0.45 11.97 14.16
N TRP A 54 0.58 11.21 13.78
CA TRP A 54 1.68 10.79 14.66
C TRP A 54 2.40 11.99 15.27
N GLN A 55 2.72 12.99 14.44
CA GLN A 55 3.33 14.24 14.87
C GLN A 55 2.43 15.02 15.85
N GLY A 56 1.11 14.98 15.66
CA GLY A 56 0.16 15.61 16.59
C GLY A 56 0.12 14.99 17.98
N PHE A 57 0.58 13.73 18.14
CA PHE A 57 0.72 13.08 19.44
C PHE A 57 1.99 13.48 20.21
N TYR A 58 2.92 14.24 19.62
CA TYR A 58 4.08 14.73 20.36
C TYR A 58 3.69 15.86 21.33
N THR A 59 4.22 15.80 22.55
CA THR A 59 4.00 16.85 23.56
C THR A 59 4.54 18.19 23.09
N PHE A 60 3.64 19.16 22.94
CA PHE A 60 4.00 20.55 22.64
C PHE A 60 4.09 21.31 23.96
N ASP A 61 5.29 21.77 24.32
CA ASP A 61 5.49 22.63 25.49
C ASP A 61 5.42 24.10 25.06
N ASP A 62 4.31 24.77 25.42
CA ASP A 62 3.99 26.14 25.01
C ASP A 62 4.93 27.19 25.63
N PHE A 63 5.66 26.85 26.69
CA PHE A 63 6.60 27.75 27.36
C PHE A 63 8.01 27.73 26.74
N SER A 64 8.46 26.57 26.24
CA SER A 64 9.78 26.42 25.61
C SER A 64 9.74 26.37 24.09
N MET A 65 8.53 26.39 23.48
CA MET A 65 8.32 26.14 22.04
C MET A 65 9.04 24.89 21.54
N THR A 66 9.27 23.90 22.43
CA THR A 66 10.07 22.72 22.15
C THR A 66 9.18 21.49 22.06
N VAL A 67 9.36 20.71 21.00
CA VAL A 67 8.62 19.46 20.77
C VAL A 67 9.38 18.33 21.45
N THR A 68 8.81 17.78 22.53
CA THR A 68 9.45 16.68 23.27
C THR A 68 8.81 15.36 22.82
N PRO A 69 9.59 14.30 22.51
CA PRO A 69 9.10 13.03 21.94
C PRO A 69 8.33 12.15 22.95
N ASP A 70 7.65 12.76 23.92
CA ASP A 70 6.74 12.09 24.84
C ASP A 70 5.36 12.00 24.19
N LEU A 71 4.90 10.77 23.99
CA LEU A 71 3.57 10.44 23.47
C LEU A 71 2.50 10.96 24.44
N THR A 72 1.77 12.01 24.05
CA THR A 72 0.70 12.59 24.87
C THR A 72 -0.59 12.78 24.07
N LEU A 73 -1.72 12.58 24.76
CA LEU A 73 -3.05 12.95 24.28
C LEU A 73 -3.45 14.37 24.76
N GLY A 74 -2.54 15.06 25.45
CA GLY A 74 -2.78 16.40 26.02
C GLY A 74 -3.19 17.45 24.99
N ASN A 75 -2.57 17.44 23.80
CA ASN A 75 -2.93 18.37 22.72
C ASN A 75 -4.38 18.19 22.25
N PHE A 76 -4.83 16.94 22.08
CA PHE A 76 -6.22 16.65 21.71
C PHE A 76 -7.19 17.11 22.80
N LYS A 77 -6.85 16.90 24.08
CA LYS A 77 -7.66 17.37 25.20
C LYS A 77 -7.77 18.89 25.24
N ALA A 78 -6.69 19.62 24.93
CA ALA A 78 -6.71 21.09 24.85
C ALA A 78 -7.67 21.60 23.76
N LEU A 79 -7.73 20.94 22.60
CA LEU A 79 -8.67 21.29 21.53
C LEU A 79 -10.15 21.08 21.91
N PHE A 80 -10.45 20.15 22.81
CA PHE A 80 -11.82 19.89 23.31
C PHE A 80 -12.17 20.69 24.58
N GLN A 81 -11.19 21.33 25.22
CA GLN A 81 -11.39 22.16 26.41
C GLN A 81 -11.47 23.66 26.09
N ALA A 82 -11.14 24.06 24.86
CA ALA A 82 -11.37 25.40 24.32
C ALA A 82 -12.83 25.56 23.85
#